data_AF-D6ZFG5-F1
#
_entry.id   AF-D6ZFG5-F1
#
_cell.length_a   1.000
_cell.length_b   1.000
_cell.length_c   1.000
_cell.angle_alpha   90.00
_cell.angle_beta   90.00
_cell.angle_gamma   90.00
#
_symmetry.space_group_name_H-M   'P 1'
#
loop_
_entity.id
_entity.type
_entity.pdbx_description
1 polymer ?
#
loop_
_entity_poly.entity_id
_entity_poly.type
_entity_poly.pdbx_seq_one_letter_code
_entity_poly.pdbx_strand_id
1 'polypeptide(L)'
;MADPVQGKGWLRRNAPWLFAGLAVALIALLAVCGVGVYRFLEGLKGMDDAPRHMTPQQVTAFEERYRDKGSVEQAAKDLEAVIAKTADKIAALVPGLTWKWKDDTANVGCPQDPASDTRVTRFWVRTALLSGPIPEDVWPQAVAIVQSEAQFLGMTAQFKYQDAAKQHDLVFSSADGGEIRIATAVQALITGKTPCRLMEYWYTDRGIPVPSTGEEPR
;
A
#
# COMPACT_ATOMS: atom_id res chain seq x y z
N MET A 1 40.48 -85.29 6.61
CA MET A 1 39.20 -85.36 5.87
C MET A 1 38.10 -84.88 6.80
N ALA A 2 37.53 -83.71 6.55
CA ALA A 2 36.27 -83.22 7.13
C ALA A 2 35.69 -82.13 6.20
N ASP A 3 34.38 -82.19 5.99
CA ASP A 3 33.58 -81.65 4.88
C ASP A 3 33.54 -80.12 4.68
N PRO A 4 33.33 -79.63 3.43
CA PRO A 4 33.14 -78.22 3.12
C PRO A 4 31.66 -77.88 2.82
N VAL A 5 30.76 -77.86 3.80
CA VAL A 5 29.40 -77.33 3.56
C VAL A 5 28.82 -76.68 4.82
N GLN A 6 28.98 -75.37 5.01
CA GLN A 6 27.98 -74.59 5.78
C GLN A 6 28.01 -73.05 5.64
N GLY A 7 28.54 -72.48 4.54
CA GLY A 7 28.57 -71.02 4.34
C GLY A 7 27.35 -70.40 3.63
N LYS A 8 26.43 -71.20 3.08
CA LYS A 8 25.35 -70.70 2.16
C LYS A 8 23.97 -70.55 2.81
N GLY A 9 23.83 -70.76 4.13
CA GLY A 9 22.53 -70.83 4.82
C GLY A 9 21.95 -69.49 5.30
N TRP A 10 22.79 -68.48 5.56
CA TRP A 10 22.34 -67.25 6.23
C TRP A 10 21.68 -66.25 5.27
N LEU A 11 22.30 -66.01 4.10
CA LEU A 11 21.77 -65.11 3.07
C LEU A 11 20.46 -65.60 2.44
N ARG A 12 20.20 -66.91 2.42
CA ARG A 12 19.00 -67.50 1.81
C ARG A 12 17.74 -67.45 2.71
N ARG A 13 17.91 -67.36 4.03
CA ARG A 13 16.77 -67.32 4.99
C ARG A 13 16.24 -65.91 5.24
N ASN A 14 17.09 -64.88 5.12
CA ASN A 14 16.72 -63.49 5.45
C ASN A 14 16.47 -62.61 4.22
N ALA A 15 16.71 -63.13 3.00
CA ALA A 15 16.46 -62.44 1.74
C ALA A 15 15.03 -61.87 1.59
N PRO A 16 13.92 -62.60 1.84
CA PRO A 16 12.58 -62.06 1.61
C PRO A 16 12.24 -60.89 2.55
N TRP A 17 12.76 -60.88 3.78
CA TRP A 17 12.55 -59.79 4.74
C TRP A 17 13.35 -58.53 4.38
N LEU A 18 14.55 -58.68 3.83
CA LEU A 18 15.36 -57.56 3.36
C LEU A 18 14.78 -56.93 2.08
N PHE A 19 14.27 -57.74 1.14
CA PHE A 19 13.58 -57.22 -0.05
C PHE A 19 12.24 -56.57 0.28
N ALA A 20 11.47 -57.14 1.23
CA ALA A 20 10.23 -56.53 1.70
C ALA A 20 10.48 -55.19 2.42
N GLY A 21 11.49 -55.11 3.28
CA GLY A 21 11.87 -53.86 3.95
C GLY A 21 12.33 -52.78 2.98
N LEU A 22 13.11 -53.15 1.96
CA LEU A 22 13.57 -52.21 0.92
C LEU A 22 12.42 -51.73 0.03
N ALA A 23 11.47 -52.61 -0.32
CA ALA A 23 10.29 -52.26 -1.09
C ALA A 23 9.37 -51.30 -0.32
N VAL A 24 9.14 -51.55 0.98
CA VAL A 24 8.35 -50.66 1.84
C VAL A 24 9.03 -49.29 2.00
N ALA A 25 10.35 -49.26 2.18
CA ALA A 25 11.11 -48.01 2.26
C ALA A 25 11.03 -47.21 0.96
N LEU A 26 11.12 -47.85 -0.21
CA LEU A 26 10.98 -47.20 -1.51
C LEU A 26 9.57 -46.65 -1.74
N ILE A 27 8.52 -47.41 -1.39
CA ILE A 27 7.13 -46.96 -1.50
C ILE A 27 6.87 -45.78 -0.57
N ALA A 28 7.36 -45.82 0.67
CA ALA A 28 7.25 -44.71 1.61
C ALA A 28 7.99 -43.46 1.10
N LEU A 29 9.17 -43.63 0.52
CA LEU A 29 9.95 -42.52 -0.04
C LEU A 29 9.25 -41.92 -1.27
N LEU A 30 8.71 -42.74 -2.16
CA LEU A 30 7.92 -42.29 -3.31
C LEU A 30 6.60 -41.62 -2.90
N ALA A 31 5.96 -42.08 -1.82
CA ALA A 31 4.76 -41.43 -1.28
C ALA A 31 5.09 -40.07 -0.64
N VAL A 32 6.18 -39.98 0.13
CA VAL A 32 6.63 -38.71 0.74
C VAL A 32 7.09 -37.73 -0.34
N CYS A 33 7.88 -38.17 -1.32
CA CYS A 33 8.28 -37.35 -2.45
C CYS A 33 7.08 -36.96 -3.33
N GLY A 34 6.14 -37.88 -3.57
CA GLY A 34 4.93 -37.63 -4.36
C GLY A 34 3.99 -36.62 -3.69
N VAL A 35 3.78 -36.72 -2.37
CA VAL A 35 3.00 -35.74 -1.60
C VAL A 35 3.73 -34.40 -1.54
N GLY A 36 5.06 -34.40 -1.35
CA GLY A 36 5.86 -33.17 -1.36
C GLY A 36 5.79 -32.45 -2.71
N VAL A 37 5.95 -33.18 -3.82
CA VAL A 37 5.83 -32.64 -5.18
C VAL A 37 4.41 -32.19 -5.47
N TYR A 38 3.39 -32.93 -5.05
CA TYR A 38 1.98 -32.53 -5.22
C TYR A 38 1.67 -31.22 -4.47
N ARG A 39 2.08 -31.13 -3.20
CA ARG A 39 1.92 -29.93 -2.36
C ARG A 39 2.70 -28.73 -2.92
N PHE A 40 3.90 -28.97 -3.44
CA PHE A 40 4.70 -27.94 -4.10
C PHE A 40 4.06 -27.47 -5.41
N LEU A 41 3.56 -28.39 -6.25
CA LEU A 41 2.85 -28.06 -7.49
C LEU A 41 1.51 -27.35 -7.23
N GLU A 42 0.77 -27.68 -6.17
CA GLU A 42 -0.39 -26.90 -5.75
C GLU A 42 0.00 -25.51 -5.24
N GLY A 43 1.11 -25.39 -4.52
CA GLY A 43 1.69 -24.10 -4.15
C GLY A 43 2.06 -23.26 -5.37
N LEU A 44 2.61 -23.88 -6.42
CA LEU A 44 2.95 -23.20 -7.69
C LEU A 44 1.70 -22.75 -8.47
N LYS A 45 0.60 -23.49 -8.44
CA LYS A 45 -0.68 -23.07 -9.07
C LYS A 45 -1.28 -21.81 -8.44
N GLY A 46 -0.95 -21.52 -7.18
CA GLY A 46 -1.31 -20.27 -6.50
C GLY A 46 -0.36 -19.11 -6.81
N MET A 47 0.70 -19.32 -7.60
CA MET A 47 1.66 -18.28 -7.99
C MET A 47 1.49 -17.79 -9.45
N ASP A 48 0.51 -18.31 -10.19
CA ASP A 48 0.10 -17.82 -11.52
C ASP A 48 -0.83 -16.60 -11.46
N ASP A 49 -0.92 -15.93 -10.30
CA ASP A 49 -1.59 -14.64 -10.17
C ASP A 49 -0.62 -13.52 -10.57
N ALA A 50 -0.16 -13.52 -11.83
CA ALA A 50 0.20 -12.25 -12.46
C ALA A 50 -1.05 -11.35 -12.38
N PRO A 51 -0.92 -10.07 -12.00
CA PRO A 51 -2.08 -9.19 -11.88
C PRO A 51 -2.87 -9.25 -13.19
N ARG A 52 -4.12 -9.72 -13.11
CA ARG A 52 -4.98 -9.85 -14.28
C ARG A 52 -5.29 -8.44 -14.76
N HIS A 53 -4.59 -8.02 -15.81
CA HIS A 53 -4.88 -6.76 -16.48
C HIS A 53 -6.36 -6.68 -16.85
N MET A 54 -6.95 -5.51 -16.67
CA MET A 54 -8.31 -5.23 -17.09
C MET A 54 -8.47 -5.36 -18.60
N THR A 55 -9.61 -5.90 -19.03
CA THR A 55 -10.07 -5.76 -20.42
C THR A 55 -10.41 -4.29 -20.71
N PRO A 56 -10.38 -3.85 -21.98
CA PRO A 56 -10.76 -2.47 -22.34
C PRO A 56 -12.16 -2.05 -21.85
N GLN A 57 -13.13 -2.97 -21.84
CA GLN A 57 -14.46 -2.69 -21.28
C GLN A 57 -14.42 -2.49 -19.77
N GLN A 58 -13.62 -3.26 -19.04
CA GLN A 58 -13.44 -3.10 -17.60
C GLN A 58 -12.72 -1.79 -17.26
N VAL A 59 -11.69 -1.39 -18.03
CA VAL A 59 -11.02 -0.09 -17.87
C VAL A 59 -12.02 1.04 -18.02
N THR A 60 -12.79 1.03 -19.12
CA THR A 60 -13.82 2.06 -19.37
C THR A 60 -14.81 2.11 -18.21
N ALA A 61 -15.41 0.97 -17.85
CA ALA A 61 -16.40 0.91 -16.77
C ALA A 61 -15.81 1.34 -15.41
N PHE A 62 -14.52 1.10 -15.16
CA PHE A 62 -13.84 1.55 -13.95
C PHE A 62 -13.69 3.06 -13.93
N GLU A 63 -13.14 3.64 -15.01
CA GLU A 63 -12.89 5.08 -15.17
C GLU A 63 -14.19 5.88 -15.06
N GLU A 64 -15.29 5.37 -15.62
CA GLU A 64 -16.60 6.01 -15.58
C GLU A 64 -17.10 6.29 -14.14
N ARG A 65 -16.70 5.49 -13.16
CA ARG A 65 -17.07 5.69 -11.75
C ARG A 65 -16.40 6.91 -11.11
N TYR A 66 -15.40 7.48 -11.77
CA TYR A 66 -14.64 8.64 -11.31
C TYR A 66 -14.94 9.89 -12.13
N ARG A 67 -15.76 9.78 -13.20
CA ARG A 67 -16.05 10.88 -14.12
C ARG A 67 -16.45 12.16 -13.39
N ASP A 68 -17.34 12.07 -12.41
CA ASP A 68 -17.91 13.25 -11.74
C ASP A 68 -17.13 13.71 -10.50
N LYS A 69 -15.95 13.13 -10.23
CA LYS A 69 -15.17 13.40 -9.01
C LYS A 69 -14.11 14.50 -9.17
N GLY A 70 -13.99 15.08 -10.36
CA GLY A 70 -12.94 16.03 -10.73
C GLY A 70 -11.60 15.37 -11.05
N SER A 71 -10.62 16.19 -11.43
CA SER A 71 -9.27 15.71 -11.81
C SER A 71 -8.32 15.56 -10.62
N VAL A 72 -7.30 14.71 -10.78
CA VAL A 72 -6.24 14.55 -9.77
C VAL A 72 -5.38 15.82 -9.66
N GLU A 73 -5.20 16.54 -10.77
CA GLU A 73 -4.47 17.80 -10.83
C GLU A 73 -5.17 18.90 -10.02
N GLN A 74 -6.51 18.98 -10.09
CA GLN A 74 -7.26 19.92 -9.27
C GLN A 74 -7.24 19.51 -7.79
N ALA A 75 -7.43 18.22 -7.50
CA ALA A 75 -7.33 17.70 -6.14
C ALA A 75 -5.95 17.95 -5.52
N ALA A 76 -4.87 17.91 -6.30
CA ALA A 76 -3.52 18.25 -5.84
C ALA A 76 -3.40 19.72 -5.44
N LYS A 77 -3.94 20.64 -6.26
CA LYS A 77 -3.97 22.08 -5.92
C LYS A 77 -4.76 22.35 -4.65
N ASP A 78 -5.94 21.74 -4.52
CA ASP A 78 -6.81 21.90 -3.36
C ASP A 78 -6.12 21.38 -2.09
N LEU A 79 -5.49 20.21 -2.18
CA LEU A 79 -4.75 19.61 -1.06
C LEU A 79 -3.53 20.45 -0.65
N GLU A 80 -2.74 20.95 -1.62
CA GLU A 80 -1.60 21.82 -1.30
C GLU A 80 -2.04 23.15 -0.68
N ALA A 81 -3.16 23.73 -1.10
CA ALA A 81 -3.72 24.93 -0.49
C ALA A 81 -4.11 24.67 0.98
N VAL A 82 -4.73 23.52 1.24
CA VAL A 82 -5.06 23.09 2.62
C VAL A 82 -3.80 22.86 3.44
N ILE A 83 -2.78 22.19 2.90
CA ILE A 83 -1.50 21.95 3.59
C ILE A 83 -0.80 23.28 3.92
N ALA A 84 -0.76 24.24 2.99
CA ALA A 84 -0.18 25.56 3.23
C ALA A 84 -0.88 26.29 4.38
N LYS A 85 -2.21 26.37 4.32
CA LYS A 85 -3.05 26.98 5.37
C LYS A 85 -2.83 26.30 6.73
N THR A 86 -2.70 24.99 6.74
CA THR A 86 -2.43 24.19 7.95
C THR A 86 -1.04 24.49 8.49
N ALA A 87 -0.02 24.57 7.63
CA ALA A 87 1.35 24.90 7.99
C ALA A 87 1.46 26.33 8.56
N ASP A 88 0.76 27.30 7.98
CA ASP A 88 0.68 28.68 8.50
C ASP A 88 0.09 28.71 9.92
N LYS A 89 -1.02 28.00 10.13
CA LYS A 89 -1.66 27.92 11.45
C LYS A 89 -0.76 27.28 12.49
N ILE A 90 -0.02 26.23 12.14
CA ILE A 90 0.89 25.54 13.06
C ILE A 90 2.14 26.38 13.34
N ALA A 91 2.73 26.99 12.31
CA ALA A 91 3.86 27.90 12.46
C ALA A 91 3.54 29.07 13.40
N ALA A 92 2.32 29.59 13.36
CA ALA A 92 1.85 30.63 14.26
C ALA A 92 1.77 30.20 15.74
N LEU A 93 1.75 28.89 16.06
CA LEU A 93 1.72 28.41 17.44
C LEU A 93 3.10 28.47 18.13
N VAL A 94 4.19 28.52 17.35
CA VAL A 94 5.55 28.38 17.87
C VAL A 94 6.40 29.58 17.43
N PRO A 95 6.82 30.45 18.36
CA PRO A 95 7.62 31.63 18.01
C PRO A 95 8.88 31.28 17.21
N GLY A 96 9.05 31.93 16.05
CA GLY A 96 10.20 31.72 15.16
C GLY A 96 10.12 30.48 14.27
N LEU A 97 9.08 29.65 14.41
CA LEU A 97 8.86 28.52 13.50
C LEU A 97 8.36 29.05 12.15
N THR A 98 9.10 28.73 11.11
CA THR A 98 8.75 28.99 9.70
C THR A 98 8.61 27.68 8.93
N TRP A 99 8.04 27.71 7.73
CA TRP A 99 7.96 26.55 6.86
C TRP A 99 8.28 26.91 5.41
N LYS A 100 8.61 25.89 4.61
CA LYS A 100 8.82 26.01 3.16
C LYS A 100 8.31 24.78 2.45
N TRP A 101 8.04 24.93 1.15
CA TRP A 101 7.80 23.78 0.29
C TRP A 101 9.08 22.97 0.06
N LYS A 102 8.91 21.66 0.02
CA LYS A 102 9.86 20.70 -0.52
C LYS A 102 9.19 20.03 -1.71
N ASP A 103 9.84 20.10 -2.87
CA ASP A 103 9.36 19.45 -4.08
C ASP A 103 9.67 17.95 -4.02
N ASP A 104 8.67 17.17 -3.63
CA ASP A 104 8.71 15.71 -3.58
C ASP A 104 7.42 15.08 -4.12
N THR A 105 6.85 15.71 -5.16
CA THR A 105 5.65 15.20 -5.82
C THR A 105 5.93 13.91 -6.59
N ALA A 106 4.93 13.03 -6.61
CA ALA A 106 5.01 11.79 -7.36
C ALA A 106 3.61 11.30 -7.76
N ASN A 107 3.51 10.67 -8.93
CA ASN A 107 2.36 9.83 -9.24
C ASN A 107 2.56 8.48 -8.54
N VAL A 108 1.68 8.14 -7.60
CA VAL A 108 1.87 6.98 -6.71
C VAL A 108 0.81 5.89 -6.90
N GLY A 109 -0.08 6.04 -7.87
CA GLY A 109 -1.17 5.09 -8.13
C GLY A 109 -2.17 4.96 -6.98
N CYS A 110 -3.33 4.40 -7.28
CA CYS A 110 -4.37 4.20 -6.27
C CYS A 110 -4.10 2.98 -5.39
N PRO A 111 -4.52 3.00 -4.10
CA PRO A 111 -4.48 1.81 -3.26
C PRO A 111 -5.31 0.70 -3.91
N GLN A 112 -4.79 -0.53 -3.89
CA GLN A 112 -5.35 -1.70 -4.58
C GLN A 112 -5.24 -1.52 -6.11
N ASP A 113 -4.48 -2.44 -6.71
CA ASP A 113 -3.89 -2.37 -8.05
C ASP A 113 -4.84 -2.30 -9.27
N PRO A 114 -6.18 -2.50 -9.24
CA PRO A 114 -6.97 -2.45 -10.48
C PRO A 114 -6.89 -1.11 -11.23
N ALA A 115 -6.51 -0.02 -10.57
CA ALA A 115 -6.36 1.29 -11.20
C ALA A 115 -5.12 1.41 -12.11
N SER A 116 -4.13 0.52 -12.01
CA SER A 116 -2.88 0.65 -12.79
C SER A 116 -3.08 0.49 -14.31
N ASP A 117 -4.17 -0.18 -14.72
CA ASP A 117 -4.59 -0.28 -16.13
C ASP A 117 -5.42 0.93 -16.61
N THR A 118 -5.70 1.89 -15.72
CA THR A 118 -6.65 2.99 -15.95
C THR A 118 -5.97 4.34 -15.87
N ARG A 119 -6.69 5.41 -16.23
CA ARG A 119 -6.27 6.80 -16.01
C ARG A 119 -6.66 7.35 -14.64
N VAL A 120 -7.15 6.49 -13.72
CA VAL A 120 -7.39 6.86 -12.33
C VAL A 120 -6.09 6.74 -11.55
N THR A 121 -5.68 7.82 -10.90
CA THR A 121 -4.47 7.84 -10.08
C THR A 121 -4.63 8.78 -8.89
N ARG A 122 -3.58 8.87 -8.07
CA ARG A 122 -3.40 9.90 -7.05
C ARG A 122 -1.97 10.44 -7.08
N PHE A 123 -1.82 11.67 -6.64
CA PHE A 123 -0.52 12.31 -6.48
C PHE A 123 -0.13 12.37 -5.01
N TRP A 124 1.13 12.04 -4.75
CA TRP A 124 1.85 12.59 -3.60
C TRP A 124 2.12 14.06 -3.89
N VAL A 125 1.64 14.96 -3.03
CA VAL A 125 1.78 16.41 -3.21
C VAL A 125 3.05 16.94 -2.52
N ARG A 126 3.40 18.21 -2.76
CA ARG A 126 4.57 18.81 -2.10
C ARG A 126 4.43 18.76 -0.58
N THR A 127 5.56 18.59 0.08
CA THR A 127 5.63 18.57 1.54
C THR A 127 5.89 19.96 2.09
N ALA A 128 5.05 20.43 3.02
CA ALA A 128 5.35 21.60 3.84
C ALA A 128 6.32 21.18 4.95
N LEU A 129 7.57 21.62 4.84
CA LEU A 129 8.64 21.31 5.78
C LEU A 129 8.85 22.47 6.74
N LEU A 130 8.62 22.25 8.02
CA LEU A 130 8.82 23.25 9.05
C LEU A 130 10.33 23.36 9.38
N SER A 131 10.77 24.52 9.85
CA SER A 131 12.18 24.81 10.16
C SER A 131 12.69 24.11 11.43
N GLY A 132 11.79 23.55 12.25
CA GLY A 132 12.09 22.83 13.47
C GLY A 132 10.96 21.88 13.86
N PRO A 133 11.04 21.24 15.04
CA PRO A 133 10.00 20.36 15.54
C PRO A 133 8.82 21.14 16.11
N ILE A 134 7.64 20.51 16.12
CA ILE A 134 6.50 20.97 16.91
C ILE A 134 6.74 20.54 18.37
N PRO A 135 6.73 21.47 19.35
CA PRO A 135 6.86 21.16 20.77
C PRO A 135 5.74 20.26 21.31
N GLU A 136 6.04 19.45 22.34
CA GLU A 136 5.10 18.51 22.95
C GLU A 136 3.82 19.17 23.50
N ASP A 137 3.96 20.33 24.11
CA ASP A 137 2.86 21.10 24.68
C ASP A 137 1.92 21.67 23.61
N VAL A 138 2.44 21.90 22.40
CA VAL A 138 1.69 22.41 21.25
C VAL A 138 1.17 21.29 20.35
N TRP A 139 1.76 20.10 20.42
CA TRP A 139 1.43 18.96 19.55
C TRP A 139 -0.07 18.62 19.49
N PRO A 140 -0.82 18.51 20.62
CA PRO A 140 -2.26 18.25 20.56
C PRO A 140 -3.05 19.30 19.78
N GLN A 141 -2.64 20.58 19.88
CA GLN A 141 -3.28 21.67 19.15
C GLN A 141 -2.95 21.61 17.65
N ALA A 142 -1.71 21.27 17.29
CA ALA A 142 -1.32 21.05 15.90
C ALA A 142 -2.10 19.90 15.25
N VAL A 143 -2.27 18.78 15.97
CA VAL A 143 -3.09 17.64 15.51
C VAL A 143 -4.54 18.05 15.29
N ALA A 144 -5.14 18.83 16.21
CA ALA A 144 -6.52 19.29 16.07
C ALA A 144 -6.71 20.19 14.83
N ILE A 145 -5.74 21.04 14.51
CA ILE A 145 -5.76 21.87 13.29
C ILE A 145 -5.76 20.97 12.05
N VAL A 146 -4.83 20.01 11.97
CA VAL A 146 -4.75 19.09 10.82
C VAL A 146 -6.02 18.27 10.70
N GLN A 147 -6.55 17.75 11.80
CA GLN A 147 -7.77 16.96 11.83
C GLN A 147 -8.96 17.75 11.28
N SER A 148 -9.13 19.01 11.69
CA SER A 148 -10.23 19.85 11.22
C SER A 148 -10.16 20.11 9.71
N GLU A 149 -8.97 20.37 9.18
CA GLU A 149 -8.78 20.61 7.74
C GLU A 149 -8.89 19.30 6.93
N ALA A 150 -8.43 18.17 7.49
CA ALA A 150 -8.60 16.85 6.89
C ALA A 150 -10.07 16.43 6.81
N GLN A 151 -10.86 16.71 7.85
CA GLN A 151 -12.31 16.45 7.86
C GLN A 151 -13.05 17.23 6.77
N PHE A 152 -12.65 18.47 6.50
CA PHE A 152 -13.20 19.26 5.40
C PHE A 152 -13.00 18.59 4.03
N LEU A 153 -11.92 17.82 3.87
CA LEU A 153 -11.64 17.03 2.67
C LEU A 153 -12.22 15.60 2.72
N GLY A 154 -13.06 15.28 3.71
CA GLY A 154 -13.62 13.94 3.90
C GLY A 154 -12.63 12.89 4.41
N MET A 155 -11.44 13.31 4.89
CA MET A 155 -10.42 12.43 5.46
C MET A 155 -10.65 12.25 6.96
N THR A 156 -11.59 11.37 7.30
CA THR A 156 -12.10 11.21 8.67
C THR A 156 -11.48 10.04 9.44
N ALA A 157 -10.88 9.06 8.75
CA ALA A 157 -10.19 7.96 9.40
C ALA A 157 -8.82 8.43 9.91
N GLN A 158 -8.44 8.05 11.12
CA GLN A 158 -7.16 8.41 11.72
C GLN A 158 -6.31 7.17 11.98
N PHE A 159 -5.03 7.24 11.63
CA PHE A 159 -4.03 6.23 11.89
C PHE A 159 -2.79 6.85 12.53
N LYS A 160 -2.13 6.12 13.42
CA LYS A 160 -0.88 6.53 14.07
C LYS A 160 0.23 5.57 13.67
N TYR A 161 1.25 6.04 12.95
CA TYR A 161 2.46 5.26 12.71
C TYR A 161 3.34 5.24 13.96
N GLN A 162 3.45 6.39 14.62
CA GLN A 162 4.19 6.58 15.86
C GLN A 162 3.52 7.68 16.68
N ASP A 163 3.43 7.52 17.99
CA ASP A 163 2.94 8.57 18.89
C ASP A 163 3.63 8.43 20.25
N ALA A 164 4.89 8.86 20.29
CA ALA A 164 5.74 8.83 21.48
C ALA A 164 6.37 10.19 21.71
N ALA A 165 6.83 10.46 22.93
CA ALA A 165 7.47 11.73 23.25
C ALA A 165 8.60 12.05 22.27
N LYS A 166 8.54 13.23 21.67
CA LYS A 166 9.45 13.80 20.66
C LYS A 166 9.44 13.07 19.31
N GLN A 167 8.49 12.17 19.09
CA GLN A 167 8.34 11.44 17.83
C GLN A 167 6.88 11.11 17.58
N HIS A 168 6.22 11.97 16.79
CA HIS A 168 4.83 11.80 16.41
C HIS A 168 4.68 11.68 14.90
N ASP A 169 3.77 10.83 14.47
CA ASP A 169 3.48 10.55 13.07
C ASP A 169 2.03 10.05 12.92
N LEU A 170 1.16 10.94 12.45
CA LEU A 170 -0.27 10.73 12.33
C LEU A 170 -0.71 10.95 10.88
N VAL A 171 -1.66 10.12 10.44
CA VAL A 171 -2.31 10.23 9.14
C VAL A 171 -3.82 10.29 9.31
N PHE A 172 -4.43 11.18 8.56
CA PHE A 172 -5.87 11.26 8.34
C PHE A 172 -6.14 10.84 6.90
N SER A 173 -7.10 9.94 6.68
CA SER A 173 -7.36 9.35 5.36
C SER A 173 -8.84 9.26 5.02
N SER A 174 -9.15 9.27 3.73
CA SER A 174 -10.47 9.04 3.17
C SER A 174 -10.57 7.66 2.50
N ALA A 175 -11.79 7.15 2.34
CA ALA A 175 -12.04 5.85 1.71
C ALA A 175 -11.61 5.78 0.24
N ASP A 176 -11.54 6.93 -0.44
CA ASP A 176 -11.09 7.04 -1.83
C ASP A 176 -9.58 7.26 -1.97
N GLY A 177 -8.81 7.04 -0.90
CA GLY A 177 -7.34 6.95 -0.94
C GLY A 177 -6.60 8.27 -0.73
N GLY A 178 -7.32 9.34 -0.38
CA GLY A 178 -6.74 10.62 0.01
C GLY A 178 -6.19 10.58 1.43
N GLU A 179 -5.10 11.31 1.66
CA GLU A 179 -4.36 11.30 2.92
C GLU A 179 -3.78 12.69 3.23
N ILE A 180 -3.84 13.12 4.49
CA ILE A 180 -3.01 14.18 5.06
C ILE A 180 -2.23 13.59 6.24
N ARG A 181 -0.92 13.84 6.25
CA ARG A 181 0.01 13.38 7.28
C ARG A 181 0.64 14.55 7.98
N ILE A 182 0.71 14.47 9.31
CA ILE A 182 1.52 15.35 10.15
C ILE A 182 2.51 14.50 10.93
N ALA A 183 3.79 14.88 10.88
CA ALA A 183 4.84 14.23 11.65
C ALA A 183 5.80 15.24 12.24
N THR A 184 6.39 14.93 13.40
CA THR A 184 7.43 15.74 14.05
C THR A 184 8.42 14.85 14.79
N ALA A 185 9.71 15.16 14.64
CA ALA A 185 10.79 14.57 15.44
C ALA A 185 11.90 15.60 15.65
N VAL A 186 12.96 15.58 14.82
CA VAL A 186 13.96 16.67 14.74
C VAL A 186 13.40 17.86 13.94
N GLN A 187 12.48 17.56 13.03
CA GLN A 187 11.82 18.52 12.16
C GLN A 187 10.37 18.08 11.97
N ALA A 188 9.46 19.04 11.83
CA ALA A 188 8.07 18.76 11.52
C ALA A 188 7.78 18.87 10.02
N LEU A 189 6.78 18.12 9.56
CA LEU A 189 6.29 18.16 8.19
C LEU A 189 4.77 17.97 8.14
N ILE A 190 4.19 18.50 7.07
CA ILE A 190 2.82 18.21 6.65
C ILE A 190 2.89 17.81 5.17
N THR A 191 2.34 16.66 4.84
CA THR A 191 2.33 16.12 3.47
C THR A 191 1.03 15.39 3.21
N GLY A 192 0.81 14.92 1.99
CA GLY A 192 -0.42 14.22 1.69
C GLY A 192 -0.42 13.52 0.34
N LYS A 193 -1.49 12.76 0.14
CA LYS A 193 -1.82 12.16 -1.15
C LYS A 193 -3.22 12.62 -1.51
N THR A 194 -3.43 12.95 -2.78
CA THR A 194 -4.78 13.24 -3.26
C THR A 194 -5.65 11.99 -3.14
N PRO A 195 -6.97 12.16 -3.07
CA PRO A 195 -7.89 11.11 -3.44
C PRO A 195 -7.62 10.56 -4.84
N CYS A 196 -8.09 9.34 -5.10
CA CYS A 196 -8.08 8.73 -6.42
C CYS A 196 -9.03 9.46 -7.36
N ARG A 197 -8.49 10.02 -8.44
CA ARG A 197 -9.19 10.83 -9.43
C ARG A 197 -8.70 10.50 -10.83
N LEU A 198 -9.48 10.88 -11.83
CA LEU A 198 -9.05 10.79 -13.22
C LEU A 198 -7.99 11.87 -13.50
N MET A 199 -7.04 11.56 -14.38
CA MET A 199 -6.15 12.58 -14.94
C MET A 199 -6.95 13.61 -15.74
N GLU A 200 -6.54 14.88 -15.69
CA GLU A 200 -7.20 15.98 -16.42
C GLU A 200 -7.29 15.70 -17.93
N TYR A 201 -6.22 15.14 -18.51
CA TYR A 201 -6.21 14.81 -19.94
C TYR A 201 -7.27 13.77 -20.34
N TRP A 202 -7.72 12.92 -19.40
CA TRP A 202 -8.79 11.95 -19.68
C TRP A 202 -10.07 12.66 -20.14
N TYR A 203 -10.36 13.82 -19.54
CA TYR A 203 -11.48 14.68 -19.88
C TYR A 203 -11.23 15.43 -21.20
N THR A 204 -10.08 16.10 -21.30
CA THR A 204 -9.78 16.96 -22.46
C THR A 204 -9.68 16.17 -23.76
N ASP A 205 -9.09 14.97 -23.74
CA ASP A 205 -8.99 14.10 -24.91
C ASP A 205 -10.35 13.62 -25.42
N ARG A 206 -11.38 13.66 -24.56
CA ARG A 206 -12.76 13.26 -24.87
C ARG A 206 -13.69 14.45 -25.11
N GLY A 207 -13.18 15.68 -25.05
CA GLY A 207 -14.00 16.89 -25.16
C GLY A 207 -15.01 17.05 -24.02
N ILE A 208 -14.74 16.45 -22.85
CA ILE A 208 -15.59 16.53 -21.67
C ILE A 208 -15.08 17.68 -20.78
N PRO A 209 -15.95 18.57 -20.27
CA PRO A 209 -15.54 19.55 -19.27
C PRO A 209 -15.03 18.87 -18.00
N VAL A 210 -13.92 19.36 -17.44
CA VAL A 210 -13.43 18.88 -16.13
C VAL A 210 -14.41 19.37 -15.06
N PRO A 211 -14.99 18.49 -14.24
CA PRO A 211 -15.82 18.91 -13.12
C PRO A 211 -15.00 19.77 -12.17
N SER A 212 -15.47 20.98 -11.86
CA SER A 212 -14.88 21.77 -10.79
C SER A 212 -15.28 21.16 -9.45
N THR A 213 -14.30 20.95 -8.56
CA THR A 213 -14.54 20.57 -7.16
C THR A 213 -15.19 21.70 -6.34
N GLY A 214 -15.53 22.83 -6.98
CA GLY A 214 -16.03 24.06 -6.36
C GLY A 214 -17.55 24.17 -6.19
N GLU A 215 -18.33 23.15 -6.55
CA GLU A 215 -19.76 23.09 -6.21
C GLU A 215 -19.99 21.99 -5.16
N GLU A 216 -19.86 22.42 -3.92
CA GLU A 216 -20.10 21.67 -2.68
C GLU A 216 -21.49 20.98 -2.71
N PRO A 217 -21.62 19.71 -2.28
CA PRO A 217 -22.93 19.18 -1.94
C PRO A 217 -23.41 19.91 -0.67
N ARG A 218 -24.38 20.82 -0.86
CA ARG A 218 -25.16 21.43 0.22
C ARG A 218 -25.75 20.42 1.20
#